data_AF-A0A951RCJ9-F1
#
_entry.id   AF-A0A951RCJ9-F1
#
_cell.length_a   1.000
_cell.length_b   1.000
_cell.length_c   1.000
_cell.angle_alpha   90.00
_cell.angle_beta   90.00
_cell.angle_gamma   90.00
#
_symmetry.space_group_name_H-M   'P 1'
#
loop_
_entity.id
_entity.type
_entity.pdbx_description
1 polymer ?
#
loop_
_entity_poly.entity_id
_entity_poly.type
_entity_poly.pdbx_seq_one_letter_code
_entity_poly.pdbx_strand_id
1 'polypeptide(L)'
;IFNGRLSYRKGAAMLHLLRFELNDDGLFFQIMEDFLQTFAHDVATGDDFRMTVDLNTGKNWEWFFNQWYYGEGYPIYELMWWQEDNNLFIRSSQTTSTNFPLFFSGTLEFKVRVDDQEEYIRMFQNEPLQVFEIPLNGKVEDIVFDPRSYMLKDFVLMDSTGTTFPDKISDLTIGPNPVEETLTVYFDNKWNNAYFFVSDLQGRNRLEGRFTNDRHTIYMAGLTTGVYLIKVVSFRGDHKSLKFFKK
;
A
#
# COMPACT_ATOMS: atom_id res chain seq x y z
N ILE A 1 -6.73 18.15 23.83
CA ILE A 1 -5.71 18.79 22.96
C ILE A 1 -4.38 18.05 23.04
N PHE A 2 -3.91 17.59 24.21
CA PHE A 2 -2.71 16.73 24.27
C PHE A 2 -3.07 15.26 24.49
N ASN A 3 -2.87 14.44 23.47
CA ASN A 3 -2.87 12.98 23.58
C ASN A 3 -1.43 12.51 23.34
N GLY A 4 -0.75 11.97 24.35
CA GLY A 4 0.66 11.57 24.26
C GLY A 4 0.97 10.61 23.09
N ARG A 5 0.02 9.75 22.73
CA ARG A 5 0.14 8.85 21.57
C ARG A 5 0.14 9.63 20.26
N LEU A 6 -0.77 10.58 20.11
CA LEU A 6 -1.00 11.30 18.85
C LEU A 6 -0.10 12.52 18.67
N SER A 7 0.25 13.23 19.74
CA SER A 7 1.04 14.46 19.67
C SER A 7 2.54 14.21 19.81
N TYR A 8 2.96 13.22 20.61
CA TYR A 8 4.38 12.95 20.86
C TYR A 8 4.89 11.72 20.12
N ARG A 9 4.27 10.54 20.33
CA ARG A 9 4.75 9.30 19.72
C ARG A 9 4.60 9.31 18.19
N LYS A 10 3.43 9.72 17.69
CA LYS A 10 3.21 9.86 16.23
C LYS A 10 4.13 10.93 15.63
N GLY A 11 4.32 12.07 16.31
CA GLY A 11 5.22 13.12 15.86
C GLY A 11 6.67 12.65 15.72
N ALA A 12 7.20 11.96 16.73
CA ALA A 12 8.53 11.36 16.65
C ALA A 12 8.63 10.30 15.53
N ALA A 13 7.64 9.41 15.42
CA ALA A 13 7.60 8.40 14.38
C ALA A 13 7.54 9.01 12.96
N MET A 14 6.82 10.12 12.78
CA MET A 14 6.78 10.85 11.50
C MET A 14 8.17 11.39 11.11
N LEU A 15 8.95 11.91 12.06
CA LEU A 15 10.32 12.36 11.78
C LEU A 15 11.25 11.19 11.42
N HIS A 16 11.12 10.06 12.11
CA HIS A 16 11.86 8.83 11.77
C HIS A 16 11.47 8.31 10.39
N LEU A 17 10.19 8.35 10.04
CA LEU A 17 9.72 7.94 8.72
C LEU A 17 10.18 8.91 7.62
N LEU A 18 10.19 10.22 7.89
CA LEU A 18 10.74 11.21 6.95
C LEU A 18 12.22 10.95 6.68
N ARG A 19 13.01 10.70 7.73
CA ARG A 19 14.43 10.31 7.60
C ARG A 19 14.59 9.05 6.75
N PHE A 20 13.73 8.06 6.97
CA PHE A 20 13.70 6.83 6.17
C PHE A 20 13.36 7.12 4.70
N GLU A 21 12.31 7.90 4.40
CA GLU A 21 11.93 8.24 3.02
C GLU A 21 13.01 9.06 2.30
N LEU A 22 13.67 9.98 3.01
CA LEU A 22 14.80 10.75 2.46
C LEU A 22 15.99 9.84 2.10
N ASN A 23 16.25 8.82 2.93
CA ASN A 23 17.36 7.88 2.77
C ASN A 23 18.74 8.54 2.66
N ASP A 24 18.88 9.69 3.33
CA ASP A 24 20.09 10.47 3.40
C ASP A 24 20.10 11.17 4.76
N ASP A 25 20.93 10.65 5.67
CA ASP A 25 21.07 11.19 7.01
C ASP A 25 21.63 12.61 7.00
N GLY A 26 22.57 12.90 6.09
CA GLY A 26 23.16 14.22 5.97
C GLY A 26 22.11 15.26 5.58
N LEU A 27 21.30 14.94 4.57
CA LEU A 27 20.18 15.77 4.14
C LEU A 27 19.12 15.94 5.24
N PHE A 28 18.78 14.87 5.95
CA PHE A 28 17.83 14.94 7.07
C PHE A 28 18.30 15.91 8.15
N PHE A 29 19.55 15.81 8.59
CA PHE A 29 20.09 16.71 9.62
C PHE A 29 20.26 18.15 9.10
N GLN A 30 20.59 18.34 7.83
CA GLN A 30 20.61 19.66 7.21
C GLN A 30 19.22 20.32 7.25
N ILE A 31 18.16 19.59 6.90
CA ILE A 31 16.78 20.08 6.98
C ILE A 31 16.43 20.51 8.41
N MET A 32 16.82 19.72 9.42
CA MET A 32 16.58 20.08 10.82
C MET A 32 17.30 21.38 11.19
N GLU A 33 18.56 21.52 10.79
CA GLU A 33 19.36 22.70 11.06
C GLU A 33 18.77 23.94 10.39
N ASP A 34 18.46 23.86 9.10
CA ASP A 34 17.87 24.96 8.32
C ASP A 34 16.54 25.42 8.93
N PHE A 35 15.68 24.48 9.34
CA PHE A 35 14.41 24.82 9.99
C PHE A 35 14.64 25.57 11.31
N LEU A 36 15.51 25.05 12.16
CA LEU A 36 15.80 25.66 13.47
C LEU A 36 16.46 27.04 13.35
N GLN A 37 17.34 27.23 12.35
CA GLN A 37 17.99 28.52 12.11
C GLN A 37 17.01 29.55 11.51
N THR A 38 16.20 29.14 10.52
CA THR A 38 15.27 30.02 9.82
C THR A 38 14.21 30.60 10.76
N PHE A 39 13.68 29.76 11.65
CA PHE A 39 12.63 30.14 12.58
C PHE A 39 13.14 30.38 14.01
N ALA A 40 14.45 30.63 14.15
CA ALA A 40 15.06 30.91 15.44
C ALA A 40 14.39 32.14 16.09
N HIS A 41 13.93 31.97 17.34
CA HIS A 41 13.24 33.01 18.11
C HIS A 41 11.90 33.49 17.53
N ASP A 42 11.30 32.71 16.61
CA ASP A 42 10.00 32.99 16.03
C ASP A 42 9.03 31.80 16.21
N VAL A 43 7.79 31.93 15.71
CA VAL A 43 6.78 30.88 15.69
C VAL A 43 6.78 30.19 14.33
N ALA A 44 6.91 28.86 14.33
CA ALA A 44 6.82 28.03 13.13
C ALA A 44 5.65 27.04 13.20
N THR A 45 5.16 26.66 12.03
CA THR A 45 4.08 25.70 11.84
C THR A 45 4.57 24.41 11.19
N GLY A 46 3.71 23.38 11.14
CA GLY A 46 4.00 22.17 10.37
C GLY A 46 4.15 22.42 8.87
N ASP A 47 3.46 23.44 8.34
CA ASP A 47 3.60 23.88 6.95
C ASP A 47 4.96 24.51 6.68
N ASP A 48 5.48 25.30 7.62
CA ASP A 48 6.83 25.87 7.52
C ASP A 48 7.90 24.77 7.51
N PHE A 49 7.71 23.73 8.32
CA PHE A 49 8.58 22.57 8.32
C PHE A 49 8.52 21.81 6.99
N ARG A 50 7.31 21.56 6.46
CA ARG A 50 7.13 20.97 5.12
C ARG A 50 7.84 21.79 4.04
N MET A 51 7.67 23.11 4.04
CA MET A 51 8.33 23.99 3.07
C MET A 51 9.85 23.93 3.17
N THR A 52 10.40 23.77 4.39
CA THR A 52 11.85 23.59 4.58
C THR A 52 12.35 22.28 3.97
N VAL A 53 11.58 21.19 4.11
CA VAL A 53 11.86 19.90 3.43
C VAL A 53 11.79 20.07 1.91
N ASP A 54 10.74 20.73 1.40
CA ASP A 54 10.55 20.96 -0.04
C ASP A 54 11.75 21.72 -0.65
N LEU A 55 12.20 22.79 0.03
CA LEU A 55 13.33 23.62 -0.39
C LEU A 55 14.66 22.84 -0.42
N ASN A 56 14.94 22.04 0.61
CA ASN A 56 16.17 21.28 0.72
C ASN A 56 16.24 20.09 -0.25
N THR A 57 15.09 19.48 -0.56
CA THR A 57 15.01 18.30 -1.42
C THR A 57 14.76 18.63 -2.89
N GLY A 58 14.27 19.84 -3.18
CA GLY A 58 13.81 20.24 -4.52
C GLY A 58 12.57 19.47 -5.00
N LYS A 59 11.84 18.81 -4.09
CA LYS A 59 10.67 17.96 -4.38
C LYS A 59 9.47 18.45 -3.59
N ASN A 60 8.27 18.14 -4.07
CA ASN A 60 7.04 18.38 -3.31
C ASN A 60 6.78 17.20 -2.36
N TRP A 61 6.78 17.45 -1.05
CA TRP A 61 6.51 16.50 0.03
C TRP A 61 5.09 16.63 0.60
N GLU A 62 4.20 17.33 -0.07
CA GLU A 62 2.80 17.47 0.35
C GLU A 62 2.12 16.10 0.50
N TRP A 63 2.44 15.13 -0.36
CA TRP A 63 1.93 13.75 -0.24
C TRP A 63 2.23 13.13 1.13
N PHE A 64 3.44 13.32 1.65
CA PHE A 64 3.89 12.77 2.91
C PHE A 64 3.17 13.44 4.09
N PHE A 65 3.09 14.78 4.07
CA PHE A 65 2.42 15.52 5.13
C PHE A 65 0.90 15.31 5.11
N ASN A 66 0.28 15.21 3.94
CA ASN A 66 -1.13 14.86 3.79
C ASN A 66 -1.47 13.50 4.42
N GLN A 67 -0.54 12.53 4.33
CA GLN A 67 -0.73 11.20 4.91
C GLN A 67 -0.44 11.16 6.41
N TRP A 68 0.71 11.71 6.83
CA TRP A 68 1.24 11.47 8.18
C TRP A 68 0.97 12.61 9.16
N TYR A 69 0.90 13.85 8.68
CA TYR A 69 0.63 15.03 9.50
C TYR A 69 -0.87 15.35 9.57
N TYR A 70 -1.50 15.59 8.43
CA TYR A 70 -2.94 15.93 8.35
C TYR A 70 -3.85 14.70 8.39
N GLY A 71 -3.36 13.56 7.89
CA GLY A 71 -4.07 12.30 7.86
C GLY A 71 -4.06 11.54 9.19
N GLU A 72 -4.93 10.55 9.31
CA GLU A 72 -5.06 9.70 10.49
C GLU A 72 -4.84 8.23 10.14
N GLY A 73 -4.56 7.41 11.16
CA GLY A 73 -4.40 5.97 11.00
C GLY A 73 -3.01 5.56 10.53
N TYR A 74 -2.93 4.35 9.98
CA TYR A 74 -1.73 3.72 9.47
C TYR A 74 -2.08 2.73 8.34
N PRO A 75 -1.13 2.42 7.44
CA PRO A 75 -1.30 1.39 6.44
C PRO A 75 -1.28 -0.02 7.06
N ILE A 76 -2.11 -0.90 6.50
CA ILE A 76 -2.14 -2.33 6.79
C ILE A 76 -1.71 -3.04 5.51
N TYR A 77 -0.57 -3.72 5.55
CA TYR A 77 0.00 -4.38 4.39
C TYR A 77 -0.31 -5.87 4.39
N GLU A 78 -0.83 -6.37 3.28
CA GLU A 78 -0.74 -7.78 2.93
C GLU A 78 0.34 -7.97 1.88
N LEU A 79 1.46 -8.54 2.34
CA LEU A 79 2.65 -8.73 1.55
C LEU A 79 2.81 -10.19 1.19
N MET A 80 3.36 -10.38 0.01
CA MET A 80 3.55 -11.69 -0.55
C MET A 80 4.75 -11.70 -1.45
N TRP A 81 5.47 -12.81 -1.45
CA TRP A 81 6.57 -12.98 -2.37
C TRP A 81 6.58 -14.38 -2.98
N TRP A 82 7.13 -14.47 -4.17
CA TRP A 82 7.46 -15.72 -4.84
C TRP A 82 8.70 -15.52 -5.70
N GLN A 83 9.46 -16.59 -5.88
CA GLN A 83 10.55 -16.62 -6.83
C GLN A 83 10.16 -17.44 -8.06
N GLU A 84 10.36 -16.85 -9.24
CA GLU A 84 10.20 -17.51 -10.54
C GLU A 84 11.45 -17.24 -11.37
N ASP A 85 12.10 -18.31 -11.82
CA ASP A 85 13.40 -18.27 -12.49
C ASP A 85 14.43 -17.45 -11.67
N ASN A 86 14.98 -16.38 -12.26
CA ASN A 86 15.94 -15.46 -11.62
C ASN A 86 15.28 -14.14 -11.21
N ASN A 87 13.97 -14.15 -10.95
CA ASN A 87 13.23 -12.99 -10.53
C ASN A 87 12.53 -13.25 -9.19
N LEU A 88 12.69 -12.30 -8.27
CA LEU A 88 11.89 -12.20 -7.06
C LEU A 88 10.72 -11.26 -7.35
N PHE A 89 9.52 -11.75 -7.09
CA PHE A 89 8.32 -10.93 -7.15
C PHE A 89 7.82 -10.64 -5.75
N ILE A 90 7.46 -9.38 -5.49
CA ILE A 90 6.84 -8.95 -4.24
C ILE A 90 5.52 -8.25 -4.57
N ARG A 91 4.40 -8.83 -4.16
CA ARG A 91 3.09 -8.16 -4.21
C ARG A 91 2.83 -7.47 -2.88
N SER A 92 2.54 -6.18 -2.93
CA SER A 92 2.02 -5.41 -1.80
C SER A 92 0.58 -5.01 -2.06
N SER A 93 -0.33 -5.45 -1.19
CA SER A 93 -1.69 -4.92 -1.10
C SER A 93 -1.80 -4.10 0.18
N GLN A 94 -2.43 -2.94 0.11
CA GLN A 94 -2.54 -2.02 1.21
C GLN A 94 -3.98 -1.59 1.43
N THR A 95 -4.42 -1.69 2.68
CA THR A 95 -5.62 -1.03 3.18
C THR A 95 -5.22 -0.06 4.29
N THR A 96 -6.18 0.70 4.82
CA THR A 96 -5.92 1.74 5.83
C THR A 96 -6.78 1.51 7.07
N SER A 97 -6.25 1.83 8.25
CA SER A 97 -7.01 1.71 9.51
C SER A 97 -8.11 2.78 9.66
N THR A 98 -8.20 3.73 8.74
CA THR A 98 -9.07 4.92 8.74
C THR A 98 -9.56 5.20 7.31
N ASN A 99 -10.56 6.08 7.17
CA ASN A 99 -11.08 6.52 5.86
C ASN A 99 -10.31 7.69 5.24
N PHE A 100 -9.34 8.28 5.94
CA PHE A 100 -8.50 9.36 5.44
C PHE A 100 -7.10 9.31 6.10
N PRO A 101 -6.01 9.19 5.31
CA PRO A 101 -6.00 9.07 3.85
C PRO A 101 -6.55 7.71 3.39
N LEU A 102 -7.03 7.62 2.13
CA LEU A 102 -7.46 6.35 1.54
C LEU A 102 -6.29 5.42 1.19
N PHE A 103 -5.08 5.96 1.17
CA PHE A 103 -3.85 5.27 0.80
C PHE A 103 -2.63 6.05 1.36
N PHE A 104 -1.60 5.29 1.75
CA PHE A 104 -0.28 5.78 2.17
C PHE A 104 0.74 5.35 1.12
N SER A 105 1.17 6.30 0.30
CA SER A 105 2.33 6.14 -0.59
C SER A 105 3.58 6.11 0.27
N GLY A 106 4.61 5.38 -0.15
CA GLY A 106 5.87 5.36 0.59
C GLY A 106 6.80 4.25 0.15
N THR A 107 8.00 4.30 0.69
CA THR A 107 9.01 3.29 0.45
C THR A 107 8.77 2.07 1.35
N LEU A 108 8.81 0.88 0.75
CA LEU A 108 8.87 -0.39 1.46
C LEU A 108 10.32 -0.88 1.45
N GLU A 109 10.85 -1.24 2.62
CA GLU A 109 12.17 -1.87 2.73
C GLU A 109 12.02 -3.36 3.06
N PHE A 110 12.74 -4.20 2.32
CA PHE A 110 12.81 -5.63 2.51
C PHE A 110 14.25 -6.05 2.73
N LYS A 111 14.51 -6.86 3.75
CA LYS A 111 15.74 -7.62 3.89
C LYS A 111 15.51 -9.00 3.28
N VAL A 112 16.23 -9.34 2.22
CA VAL A 112 16.12 -10.62 1.51
C VAL A 112 17.38 -11.42 1.78
N ARG A 113 17.22 -12.69 2.18
CA ARG A 113 18.33 -13.63 2.29
C ARG A 113 18.42 -14.46 1.01
N VAL A 114 19.57 -14.39 0.34
CA VAL A 114 19.87 -15.07 -0.92
C VAL A 114 21.18 -15.82 -0.78
N ASP A 115 21.16 -17.14 -0.92
CA ASP A 115 22.36 -18.00 -0.82
C ASP A 115 23.28 -17.62 0.37
N ASP A 116 22.71 -17.54 1.59
CA ASP A 116 23.37 -17.10 2.83
C ASP A 116 23.86 -15.62 2.90
N GLN A 117 23.61 -14.81 1.87
CA GLN A 117 23.88 -13.36 1.87
C GLN A 117 22.60 -12.56 2.19
N GLU A 118 22.74 -11.41 2.84
CA GLU A 118 21.63 -10.50 3.11
C GLU A 118 21.70 -9.27 2.21
N GLU A 119 20.61 -9.01 1.47
CA GLU A 119 20.43 -7.83 0.64
C GLU A 119 19.28 -6.98 1.15
N TYR A 120 19.39 -5.66 1.00
CA TYR A 120 18.34 -4.70 1.36
C TYR A 120 17.76 -4.09 0.08
N ILE A 121 16.47 -4.29 -0.12
CA ILE A 121 15.74 -3.82 -1.30
C ILE A 121 14.73 -2.76 -0.86
N ARG A 122 14.71 -1.63 -1.57
CA ARG A 122 13.77 -0.53 -1.31
C ARG A 122 12.91 -0.30 -2.54
N MET A 123 11.59 -0.39 -2.38
CA MET A 123 10.62 -0.23 -3.46
C MET A 123 9.59 0.84 -3.09
N PHE A 124 9.35 1.81 -3.97
CA PHE A 124 8.34 2.85 -3.71
C PHE A 124 6.96 2.37 -4.16
N GLN A 125 6.03 2.26 -3.21
CA GLN A 125 4.64 1.94 -3.48
C GLN A 125 3.82 3.22 -3.66
N ASN A 126 3.16 3.34 -4.81
CA ASN A 126 2.30 4.49 -5.13
C ASN A 126 0.87 4.10 -5.50
N GLU A 127 0.56 2.80 -5.50
CA GLU A 127 -0.77 2.26 -5.74
C GLU A 127 -1.19 1.38 -4.56
N PRO A 128 -2.50 1.32 -4.19
CA PRO A 128 -3.01 0.45 -3.13
C PRO A 128 -2.62 -1.02 -3.31
N LEU A 129 -2.36 -1.42 -4.54
CA LEU A 129 -1.88 -2.74 -4.87
C LEU A 129 -0.85 -2.65 -5.98
N GLN A 130 0.33 -3.22 -5.72
CA GLN A 130 1.46 -3.15 -6.64
C GLN A 130 2.26 -4.44 -6.58
N VAL A 131 2.76 -4.88 -7.74
CA VAL A 131 3.73 -5.97 -7.85
C VAL A 131 5.06 -5.36 -8.26
N PHE A 132 6.09 -5.74 -7.52
CA PHE A 132 7.48 -5.40 -7.80
C PHE A 132 8.18 -6.63 -8.34
N GLU A 133 8.88 -6.48 -9.45
CA GLU A 133 9.73 -7.51 -10.02
C GLU A 133 11.18 -7.08 -9.81
N ILE A 134 11.95 -7.92 -9.12
CA ILE A 134 13.35 -7.68 -8.81
C ILE A 134 14.19 -8.79 -9.47
N PRO A 135 15.08 -8.44 -10.41
CA PRO A 135 16.09 -9.36 -10.91
C PRO A 135 16.99 -9.80 -9.76
N LEU A 136 17.01 -11.09 -9.46
CA LEU A 136 17.73 -11.65 -8.31
C LEU A 136 18.25 -13.03 -8.65
N ASN A 137 19.58 -13.15 -8.71
CA ASN A 137 20.24 -14.43 -8.93
C ASN A 137 20.49 -15.11 -7.59
N GLY A 138 20.26 -16.42 -7.52
CA GLY A 138 20.41 -17.20 -6.29
C GLY A 138 19.06 -17.51 -5.66
N LYS A 139 19.03 -18.44 -4.71
CA LYS A 139 17.77 -18.89 -4.11
C LYS A 139 17.37 -17.96 -2.98
N VAL A 140 16.15 -17.42 -3.03
CA VAL A 140 15.57 -16.67 -1.91
C VAL A 140 15.18 -17.65 -0.81
N GLU A 141 15.73 -17.43 0.38
CA GLU A 141 15.48 -18.27 1.55
C GLU A 141 14.49 -17.64 2.53
N ASP A 142 14.56 -16.32 2.68
CA ASP A 142 13.75 -15.57 3.63
C ASP A 142 13.61 -14.11 3.19
N ILE A 143 12.49 -13.49 3.56
CA ILE A 143 12.24 -12.07 3.38
C ILE A 143 11.69 -11.50 4.68
N VAL A 144 12.29 -10.41 5.15
CA VAL A 144 11.84 -9.64 6.31
C VAL A 144 11.44 -8.24 5.85
N PHE A 145 10.18 -7.88 6.09
CA PHE A 145 9.67 -6.54 5.80
C PHE A 145 9.96 -5.56 6.94
N ASP A 146 10.42 -4.36 6.60
CA ASP A 146 10.83 -3.28 7.51
C ASP A 146 11.67 -3.81 8.69
N PRO A 147 12.86 -4.36 8.40
CA PRO A 147 13.71 -5.00 9.40
C PRO A 147 14.14 -4.07 10.54
N ARG A 148 14.06 -2.75 10.33
CA ARG A 148 14.46 -1.71 11.30
C ARG A 148 13.28 -1.03 11.99
N SER A 149 12.04 -1.39 11.63
CA SER A 149 10.80 -0.86 12.22
C SER A 149 10.67 0.67 12.11
N TYR A 150 11.02 1.24 10.95
CA TYR A 150 10.86 2.68 10.71
C TYR A 150 9.41 3.09 10.44
N MET A 151 8.58 2.17 9.96
CA MET A 151 7.22 2.47 9.53
C MET A 151 6.19 2.20 10.63
N LEU A 152 5.26 3.14 10.80
CA LEU A 152 4.01 2.90 11.53
C LEU A 152 3.07 2.10 10.63
N LYS A 153 2.86 0.81 10.93
CA LYS A 153 2.05 -0.09 10.10
C LYS A 153 1.62 -1.33 10.87
N ASP A 154 0.62 -2.02 10.33
CA ASP A 154 0.42 -3.46 10.54
C ASP A 154 0.73 -4.21 9.25
N PHE A 155 1.12 -5.48 9.36
CA PHE A 155 1.35 -6.29 8.17
C PHE A 155 1.23 -7.79 8.41
N VAL A 156 1.00 -8.51 7.32
CA VAL A 156 1.27 -9.94 7.19
C VAL A 156 2.16 -10.15 5.98
N LEU A 157 3.10 -11.10 6.07
CA LEU A 157 3.99 -11.47 4.98
C LEU A 157 3.90 -12.98 4.75
N MET A 158 3.67 -13.38 3.50
CA MET A 158 3.52 -14.78 3.10
C MET A 158 4.54 -15.17 2.03
N ASP A 159 5.26 -16.26 2.26
CA ASP A 159 5.98 -16.97 1.19
C ASP A 159 4.98 -17.79 0.38
N SER A 160 5.00 -17.61 -0.93
CA SER A 160 4.15 -18.34 -1.87
C SER A 160 4.95 -19.10 -2.94
N THR A 161 6.26 -19.23 -2.75
CA THR A 161 7.16 -19.97 -3.62
C THR A 161 6.69 -21.43 -3.77
N GLY A 162 6.57 -21.90 -5.00
CA GLY A 162 6.11 -23.26 -5.31
C GLY A 162 4.58 -23.45 -5.28
N THR A 163 3.80 -22.38 -5.04
CA THR A 163 2.36 -22.44 -5.23
C THR A 163 2.05 -22.32 -6.73
N THR A 164 1.35 -23.31 -7.30
CA THR A 164 1.00 -23.30 -8.72
C THR A 164 -0.16 -22.34 -8.97
N PHE A 165 0.08 -21.25 -9.71
CA PHE A 165 -0.96 -20.37 -10.19
C PHE A 165 -1.12 -20.51 -11.71
N PRO A 166 -2.36 -20.65 -12.20
CA PRO A 166 -2.61 -20.99 -13.60
C PRO A 166 -2.39 -19.80 -14.58
N ASP A 167 -1.40 -19.92 -15.48
CA ASP A 167 -0.77 -18.89 -16.35
C ASP A 167 -1.60 -18.23 -17.48
N LYS A 168 -2.94 -18.12 -17.39
CA LYS A 168 -3.75 -17.59 -18.50
C LYS A 168 -4.98 -16.88 -17.99
N ILE A 169 -5.10 -15.57 -18.19
CA ILE A 169 -6.29 -14.80 -17.77
C ILE A 169 -7.53 -15.43 -18.42
N SER A 170 -8.35 -16.05 -17.59
CA SER A 170 -9.69 -16.50 -17.93
C SER A 170 -10.69 -15.35 -17.78
N ASP A 171 -11.83 -15.46 -18.46
CA ASP A 171 -12.84 -14.42 -18.40
C ASP A 171 -13.55 -14.37 -17.05
N LEU A 172 -13.21 -13.36 -16.25
CA LEU A 172 -14.03 -12.93 -15.12
C LEU A 172 -15.29 -12.23 -15.63
N THR A 173 -16.46 -12.64 -15.14
CA THR A 173 -17.75 -12.03 -15.49
C THR A 173 -18.55 -11.69 -14.22
N ILE A 174 -19.44 -10.71 -14.32
CA ILE A 174 -20.26 -10.25 -13.19
C ILE A 174 -21.74 -10.21 -13.55
N GLY A 175 -22.60 -10.55 -12.60
CA GLY A 175 -24.03 -10.45 -12.78
C GLY A 175 -24.81 -10.63 -11.46
N PRO A 176 -26.05 -10.13 -11.39
CA PRO A 176 -26.75 -9.35 -12.41
C PRO A 176 -26.21 -7.92 -12.52
N ASN A 177 -26.29 -7.34 -13.73
CA ASN A 177 -26.01 -5.93 -13.98
C ASN A 177 -27.14 -5.37 -14.86
N PRO A 178 -28.02 -4.48 -14.37
CA PRO A 178 -27.98 -3.81 -13.06
C PRO A 178 -28.13 -4.73 -11.84
N VAL A 179 -27.46 -4.37 -10.74
CA VAL A 179 -27.54 -5.07 -9.44
C VAL A 179 -28.48 -4.34 -8.47
N GLU A 180 -29.26 -5.09 -7.71
CA GLU A 180 -30.10 -4.58 -6.62
C GLU A 180 -29.50 -4.96 -5.26
N GLU A 181 -29.49 -6.24 -4.90
CA GLU A 181 -29.01 -6.66 -3.58
C GLU A 181 -27.64 -7.33 -3.60
N THR A 182 -27.40 -8.22 -4.56
CA THR A 182 -26.19 -9.05 -4.60
C THR A 182 -25.59 -9.10 -6.00
N LEU A 183 -24.28 -8.86 -6.10
CA LEU A 183 -23.52 -9.08 -7.33
C LEU A 183 -22.75 -10.39 -7.19
N THR A 184 -22.91 -11.29 -8.14
CA THR A 184 -22.11 -12.50 -8.22
C THR A 184 -20.98 -12.29 -9.22
N VAL A 185 -19.77 -12.59 -8.78
CA VAL A 185 -18.59 -12.67 -9.62
C VAL A 185 -18.37 -14.14 -9.97
N TYR A 186 -18.33 -14.44 -11.26
CA TYR A 186 -18.00 -15.77 -11.78
C TYR A 186 -16.57 -15.73 -12.30
N PHE A 187 -15.78 -16.69 -11.84
CA PHE A 187 -14.38 -16.82 -12.19
C PHE A 187 -13.96 -18.28 -12.09
N ASP A 188 -12.97 -18.69 -12.88
CA ASP A 188 -12.43 -20.03 -12.74
C ASP A 188 -11.42 -20.09 -11.58
N ASN A 189 -10.84 -21.27 -11.35
CA ASN A 189 -9.91 -21.54 -10.26
C ASN A 189 -8.70 -20.60 -10.20
N LYS A 190 -8.46 -19.80 -11.24
CA LYS A 190 -7.34 -18.86 -11.33
C LYS A 190 -7.52 -17.62 -10.47
N TRP A 191 -8.76 -17.20 -10.25
CA TRP A 191 -9.07 -16.10 -9.33
C TRP A 191 -9.45 -16.61 -7.94
N ASN A 192 -9.24 -17.90 -7.66
CA ASN A 192 -9.37 -18.40 -6.28
C ASN A 192 -8.44 -17.60 -5.38
N ASN A 193 -8.96 -17.16 -4.25
CA ASN A 193 -8.22 -16.35 -3.29
C ASN A 193 -7.78 -14.95 -3.81
N ALA A 194 -8.30 -14.50 -4.96
CA ALA A 194 -8.10 -13.15 -5.47
C ALA A 194 -8.78 -12.10 -4.57
N TYR A 195 -8.19 -10.91 -4.52
CA TYR A 195 -8.79 -9.76 -3.86
C TYR A 195 -9.76 -9.07 -4.81
N PHE A 196 -10.87 -8.59 -4.28
CA PHE A 196 -11.73 -7.67 -5.02
C PHE A 196 -11.90 -6.37 -4.25
N PHE A 197 -11.99 -5.28 -5.00
CA PHE A 197 -12.27 -3.94 -4.50
C PHE A 197 -13.43 -3.37 -5.31
N VAL A 198 -14.49 -2.94 -4.64
CA VAL A 198 -15.59 -2.20 -5.23
C VAL A 198 -15.38 -0.73 -4.91
N SER A 199 -15.24 0.10 -5.93
CA SER A 199 -15.07 1.54 -5.79
C SER A 199 -16.15 2.31 -6.57
N ASP A 200 -16.43 3.53 -6.15
CA ASP A 200 -17.16 4.48 -7.01
C ASP A 200 -16.26 5.00 -8.15
N LEU A 201 -16.82 5.79 -9.06
CA LEU A 201 -16.06 6.40 -10.17
C LEU A 201 -15.00 7.42 -9.71
N GLN A 202 -15.01 7.81 -8.44
CA GLN A 202 -13.99 8.68 -7.85
C GLN A 202 -12.87 7.87 -7.18
N GLY A 203 -12.89 6.53 -7.32
CA GLY A 203 -11.87 5.64 -6.78
C GLY A 203 -11.99 5.37 -5.28
N ARG A 204 -13.07 5.82 -4.62
CA ARG A 204 -13.26 5.56 -3.19
C ARG A 204 -13.71 4.11 -3.01
N ASN A 205 -12.88 3.30 -2.35
CA ASN A 205 -13.23 1.93 -1.98
C ASN A 205 -14.44 1.93 -1.06
N ARG A 206 -15.40 1.05 -1.36
CA ARG A 206 -16.66 0.89 -0.63
C ARG A 206 -16.83 -0.49 -0.05
N LEU A 207 -16.40 -1.52 -0.77
CA LEU A 207 -16.41 -2.91 -0.33
C LEU A 207 -15.12 -3.57 -0.79
N GLU A 208 -14.62 -4.49 0.02
CA GLU A 208 -13.47 -5.31 -0.33
C GLU A 208 -13.65 -6.71 0.27
N GLY A 209 -12.89 -7.65 -0.26
CA GLY A 209 -12.88 -9.00 0.26
C GLY A 209 -12.03 -9.92 -0.59
N ARG A 210 -12.12 -11.21 -0.27
CA ARG A 210 -11.36 -12.24 -0.93
C ARG A 210 -12.30 -13.30 -1.50
N PHE A 211 -12.01 -13.71 -2.72
CA PHE A 211 -12.67 -14.84 -3.36
C PHE A 211 -12.27 -16.14 -2.67
N THR A 212 -13.21 -17.07 -2.52
CA THR A 212 -12.99 -18.32 -1.79
C THR A 212 -13.15 -19.54 -2.68
N ASN A 213 -14.22 -19.57 -3.50
CA ASN A 213 -14.56 -20.64 -4.43
C ASN A 213 -14.68 -20.07 -5.86
N ASP A 214 -15.01 -20.88 -6.87
CA ASP A 214 -15.29 -20.52 -8.27
C ASP A 214 -16.42 -19.48 -8.52
N ARG A 215 -17.11 -19.07 -7.46
CA ARG A 215 -18.01 -17.92 -7.48
C ARG A 215 -17.98 -17.21 -6.14
N HIS A 216 -18.16 -15.89 -6.18
CA HIS A 216 -18.26 -15.08 -4.97
C HIS A 216 -19.45 -14.13 -5.06
N THR A 217 -20.28 -14.10 -4.02
CA THR A 217 -21.45 -13.23 -3.93
C THR A 217 -21.14 -12.06 -3.00
N ILE A 218 -21.24 -10.86 -3.54
CA ILE A 218 -20.99 -9.61 -2.83
C ILE A 218 -22.32 -8.97 -2.50
N TYR A 219 -22.58 -8.73 -1.22
CA TYR A 219 -23.75 -8.01 -0.75
C TYR A 219 -23.55 -6.50 -0.93
N MET A 220 -24.45 -5.86 -1.67
CA MET A 220 -24.40 -4.44 -2.04
C MET A 220 -25.12 -3.53 -1.04
N ALA A 221 -25.41 -4.05 0.16
CA ALA A 221 -26.02 -3.29 1.23
C ALA A 221 -25.10 -2.12 1.64
N GLY A 222 -25.65 -0.91 1.67
CA GLY A 222 -24.89 0.31 2.01
C GLY A 222 -24.31 1.08 0.81
N LEU A 223 -24.42 0.56 -0.41
CA LEU A 223 -24.12 1.33 -1.63
C LEU A 223 -25.35 2.11 -2.11
N THR A 224 -25.16 3.38 -2.46
CA THR A 224 -26.20 4.19 -3.11
C THR A 224 -26.34 3.84 -4.58
N THR A 225 -27.50 4.15 -5.18
CA THR A 225 -27.71 4.05 -6.63
C THR A 225 -26.61 4.77 -7.40
N GLY A 226 -26.00 4.10 -8.38
CA GLY A 226 -24.88 4.66 -9.10
C GLY A 226 -24.04 3.65 -9.87
N VAL A 227 -23.00 4.17 -10.52
CA VAL A 227 -22.02 3.38 -11.28
C VAL A 227 -20.82 3.07 -10.40
N TYR A 228 -20.42 1.79 -10.39
CA TYR A 228 -19.30 1.29 -9.62
C TYR A 228 -18.35 0.48 -10.50
N LEU A 229 -17.10 0.38 -10.05
CA LEU A 229 -16.09 -0.50 -10.61
C LEU A 229 -15.78 -1.59 -9.60
N ILE A 230 -15.71 -2.83 -10.06
CA ILE A 230 -15.08 -3.92 -9.32
C ILE A 230 -13.72 -4.19 -9.96
N LYS A 231 -12.65 -3.94 -9.21
CA LYS A 231 -11.29 -4.35 -9.56
C LYS A 231 -11.01 -5.66 -8.85
N VAL A 232 -10.79 -6.71 -9.61
CA VAL A 232 -10.35 -8.01 -9.08
C VAL A 232 -8.88 -8.14 -9.37
N VAL A 233 -8.12 -8.55 -8.37
CA VAL A 233 -6.69 -8.78 -8.51
C VAL A 233 -6.34 -10.19 -8.04
N SER A 234 -5.78 -10.95 -8.97
CA SER A 234 -5.23 -12.27 -8.73
C SER A 234 -4.11 -12.21 -7.69
N PHE A 235 -3.77 -13.38 -7.18
CA PHE A 235 -2.70 -13.54 -6.21
C PHE A 235 -1.32 -13.11 -6.74
N ARG A 236 -1.07 -13.20 -8.05
CA ARG A 236 0.16 -12.71 -8.72
C ARG A 236 0.09 -11.23 -9.13
N GLY A 237 -1.02 -10.54 -8.85
CA GLY A 237 -1.21 -9.13 -9.20
C GLY A 237 -1.79 -8.87 -10.59
N ASP A 238 -2.17 -9.91 -11.35
CA ASP A 238 -3.01 -9.72 -12.53
C ASP A 238 -4.31 -9.07 -12.10
N HIS A 239 -4.79 -8.08 -12.85
CA HIS A 239 -6.01 -7.40 -12.47
C HIS A 239 -6.99 -7.30 -13.63
N LYS A 240 -8.27 -7.37 -13.31
CA LYS A 240 -9.37 -7.13 -14.23
C LYS A 240 -10.38 -6.21 -13.56
N SER A 241 -10.73 -5.14 -14.25
CA SER A 241 -11.72 -4.18 -13.79
C SER A 241 -12.99 -4.32 -14.61
N LEU A 242 -14.13 -4.46 -13.93
CA LEU A 242 -15.44 -4.54 -14.56
C LEU A 242 -16.36 -3.47 -13.99
N LYS A 243 -17.23 -2.94 -14.84
CA LYS A 243 -18.18 -1.88 -14.49
C LYS A 243 -19.56 -2.47 -14.26
N PHE A 244 -20.23 -2.03 -13.21
CA PHE A 244 -21.63 -2.38 -12.96
C PHE A 244 -22.44 -1.18 -12.45
N PHE A 245 -23.76 -1.30 -12.57
CA PHE A 245 -24.72 -0.29 -12.12
C PHE A 245 -25.54 -0.83 -10.95
N LYS A 246 -25.48 -0.15 -9.79
CA LYS A 246 -26.34 -0.39 -8.64
C LYS A 246 -27.62 0.43 -8.79
N LYS A 247 -28.76 -0.23 -8.77
CA LYS A 247 -30.08 0.41 -8.69
C LYS A 247 -30.38 0.89 -7.28
#